data_AF-A0A357C408-F1
#
_entry.id   AF-A0A357C408-F1
#
_cell.length_a   1.000
_cell.length_b   1.000
_cell.length_c   1.000
_cell.angle_alpha   90.00
_cell.angle_beta   90.00
_cell.angle_gamma   90.00
#
_symmetry.space_group_name_H-M   'P 1'
#
loop_
_entity.id
_entity.type
_entity.pdbx_description
1 polymer ?
#
loop_
_entity_poly.entity_id
_entity_poly.type
_entity_poly.pdbx_seq_one_letter_code
_entity_poly.pdbx_strand_id
1 'polypeptide(L)'
;MSVEKLSRRDIITGTGLLAAGAILGKFGAFVSNADAKGGPTEKWPWPYEKLDPEKTAEISYNEWYRVFCGAAVISSIFSQLSEKIGEPYKSFPVDAFVYMEGGMTGWGTICGSEAGAAVVTNVIIGPRIAGSKDGAMMGSEIMQWYSETPLPVYVPKKPKIKAEIIKTVSNS
;
A
#
# COMPACT_ATOMS: atom_id res chain seq x y z
N MET A 1 45.37 -8.08 -33.58
CA MET A 1 44.19 -7.40 -32.99
C MET A 1 43.13 -8.46 -32.77
N SER A 2 43.02 -8.92 -31.53
CA SER A 2 42.02 -9.91 -31.11
C SER A 2 41.45 -9.36 -29.80
N VAL A 3 40.21 -8.88 -29.85
CA VAL A 3 39.49 -8.41 -28.65
C VAL A 3 39.01 -9.65 -27.91
N GLU A 4 39.59 -9.93 -26.74
CA GLU A 4 39.14 -11.00 -25.85
C GLU A 4 37.72 -10.69 -25.35
N LYS A 5 36.79 -11.62 -25.59
CA LYS A 5 35.41 -11.55 -25.09
C LYS A 5 35.41 -11.84 -23.59
N LEU A 6 35.29 -10.79 -22.77
CA LEU A 6 35.02 -10.93 -21.34
C LEU A 6 33.65 -11.57 -21.12
N SER A 7 33.63 -12.65 -20.34
CA SER A 7 32.41 -13.39 -20.02
C SER A 7 31.66 -12.73 -18.88
N ARG A 8 30.32 -12.75 -18.94
CA ARG A 8 29.42 -12.14 -17.94
C ARG A 8 29.63 -12.67 -16.51
N ARG A 9 30.27 -13.83 -16.35
CA ARG A 9 30.60 -14.41 -15.03
C ARG A 9 31.81 -13.75 -14.38
N ASP A 10 32.78 -13.28 -15.16
CA ASP A 10 34.01 -12.65 -14.63
C ASP A 10 33.73 -11.25 -14.05
N ILE A 11 32.65 -10.62 -14.50
CA ILE A 11 32.13 -9.35 -13.96
C ILE A 11 31.45 -9.56 -12.59
N ILE A 12 30.85 -10.74 -12.37
CA ILE A 12 30.06 -11.04 -11.16
C ILE A 12 30.94 -11.60 -10.03
N THR A 13 32.07 -12.23 -10.34
CA THR A 13 32.96 -12.83 -9.33
C THR A 13 34.03 -11.88 -8.77
N GLY A 14 34.00 -10.59 -9.11
CA GLY A 14 34.71 -9.56 -8.34
C GLY A 14 36.23 -9.50 -8.56
N THR A 15 36.73 -9.92 -9.72
CA THR A 15 38.17 -9.87 -10.05
C THR A 15 38.44 -9.08 -11.35
N GLY A 16 37.75 -7.95 -11.54
CA GLY A 16 38.11 -6.96 -12.55
C GLY A 16 39.23 -6.07 -12.04
N LEU A 17 40.47 -6.51 -12.20
CA LEU A 17 41.67 -5.80 -11.78
C LEU A 17 41.71 -4.38 -12.37
N LEU A 18 41.54 -3.40 -11.48
CA LEU A 18 42.34 -2.17 -11.37
C LEU A 18 43.55 -2.12 -12.32
N ALA A 19 43.41 -1.45 -13.47
CA ALA A 19 44.56 -1.10 -14.31
C ALA A 19 44.30 0.16 -15.15
N ALA A 20 44.16 1.31 -14.49
CA ALA A 20 44.73 2.59 -14.93
C ALA A 20 44.49 3.69 -13.87
N GLY A 21 45.56 4.05 -13.13
CA GLY A 21 45.77 5.42 -12.67
C GLY A 21 45.08 5.89 -11.38
N ALA A 22 45.76 5.70 -10.25
CA ALA A 22 45.88 6.68 -9.15
C ALA A 22 44.65 7.57 -8.80
N ILE A 23 43.62 7.01 -8.15
CA ILE A 23 42.80 7.73 -7.14
C ILE A 23 42.47 6.76 -6.00
N LEU A 24 43.49 6.48 -5.17
CA LEU A 24 43.44 5.54 -4.03
C LEU A 24 42.72 6.09 -2.78
N GLY A 25 41.72 6.98 -2.91
CA GLY A 25 41.22 7.72 -1.74
C GLY A 25 39.71 7.89 -1.56
N LYS A 26 38.85 7.49 -2.50
CA LYS A 26 37.42 7.91 -2.44
C LYS A 26 36.34 6.87 -2.74
N PHE A 27 36.68 5.58 -2.89
CA PHE A 27 35.67 4.55 -3.19
C PHE A 27 35.38 3.56 -2.05
N GLY A 28 36.09 3.64 -0.92
CA GLY A 28 35.77 2.85 0.29
C GLY A 28 34.56 3.38 1.08
N ALA A 29 33.93 4.48 0.65
CA ALA A 29 32.90 5.19 1.40
C ALA A 29 31.46 4.94 0.91
N PHE A 30 31.23 4.08 -0.08
CA PHE A 30 29.90 3.87 -0.67
C PHE A 30 29.27 2.49 -0.42
N VAL A 31 29.85 1.66 0.43
CA VAL A 31 29.05 0.60 1.08
C VAL A 31 28.46 1.23 2.33
N SER A 32 27.43 2.06 2.11
CA SER A 32 26.51 2.36 3.19
C SER A 32 25.84 1.03 3.49
N ASN A 33 26.25 0.37 4.58
CA ASN A 33 25.34 -0.53 5.27
C ASN A 33 24.16 0.36 5.66
N ALA A 34 23.13 0.37 4.82
CA ALA A 34 21.81 0.78 5.24
C ALA A 34 21.38 -0.31 6.22
N ASP A 35 21.92 -0.25 7.43
CA ASP A 35 21.27 -0.85 8.57
C ASP A 35 19.87 -0.26 8.56
N ALA A 36 18.90 -1.09 8.19
CA ALA A 36 17.51 -0.83 8.47
C ALA A 36 17.43 -0.77 10.00
N LYS A 37 17.71 0.42 10.57
CA LYS A 37 17.24 0.76 11.91
C LYS A 37 15.75 0.49 11.83
N GLY A 38 15.30 -0.63 12.41
CA GLY A 38 13.93 -1.13 12.33
C GLY A 38 12.98 0.05 12.30
N GLY A 39 12.33 0.23 11.15
CA GLY A 39 11.55 1.42 10.91
C GLY A 39 10.42 1.49 11.93
N PRO A 40 9.82 2.67 12.15
CA PRO A 40 8.61 2.78 12.96
C PRO A 40 7.45 1.92 12.44
N THR A 41 7.59 1.29 11.26
CA THR A 41 6.64 0.40 10.61
C THR A 41 6.33 -0.87 11.40
N GLU A 42 7.28 -1.39 12.19
CA GLU A 42 7.07 -2.58 13.02
C GLU A 42 6.50 -2.27 14.42
N LYS A 43 6.28 -0.99 14.76
CA LYS A 43 5.74 -0.59 16.07
C LYS A 43 4.26 -0.25 15.96
N TRP A 44 3.43 -1.04 16.64
CA TRP A 44 1.99 -0.81 16.71
C TRP A 44 1.56 -0.25 18.08
N PRO A 45 0.43 0.47 18.14
CA PRO A 45 -0.36 0.98 17.01
C PRO A 45 0.35 2.12 16.27
N TRP A 46 0.02 2.32 15.00
CA TRP A 46 0.44 3.52 14.27
C TRP A 46 -0.38 4.73 14.74
N PRO A 47 0.23 5.94 14.76
CA PRO A 47 -0.44 7.14 15.25
C PRO A 47 -1.66 7.49 14.39
N TYR A 48 -2.82 7.72 15.00
CA TYR A 48 -4.06 8.02 14.29
C TYR A 48 -4.63 9.38 14.69
N GLU A 49 -5.11 10.13 13.70
CA GLU A 49 -5.92 11.32 13.89
C GLU A 49 -7.28 11.11 13.22
N LYS A 50 -8.35 11.57 13.87
CA LYS A 50 -9.71 11.44 13.34
C LYS A 50 -9.82 12.06 11.95
N LEU A 51 -10.37 11.28 11.02
CA LEU A 51 -10.63 11.68 9.65
C LEU A 51 -12.10 12.05 9.44
N ASP A 52 -12.35 12.82 8.39
CA ASP A 52 -13.70 13.07 7.88
C ASP A 52 -14.11 11.93 6.93
N PRO A 53 -15.15 11.14 7.24
CA PRO A 53 -15.61 10.05 6.38
C PRO A 53 -16.02 10.51 4.97
N GLU A 54 -16.64 11.69 4.83
CA GLU A 54 -17.08 12.22 3.53
C GLU A 54 -15.88 12.59 2.65
N LYS A 55 -14.88 13.27 3.23
CA LYS A 55 -13.61 13.53 2.54
C LYS A 55 -12.93 12.22 2.13
N THR A 56 -12.93 11.22 3.00
CA THR A 56 -12.32 9.91 2.75
C THR A 56 -13.01 9.18 1.60
N ALA A 57 -14.34 9.16 1.57
CA ALA A 57 -15.12 8.57 0.49
C ALA A 57 -14.88 9.28 -0.85
N GLU A 58 -14.80 10.61 -0.87
CA GLU A 58 -14.47 11.38 -2.09
C GLU A 58 -13.06 11.08 -2.60
N ILE A 59 -12.05 10.99 -1.72
CA ILE A 59 -10.68 10.64 -2.14
C ILE A 59 -10.67 9.21 -2.70
N SER A 60 -11.29 8.26 -2.01
CA SER A 60 -11.37 6.85 -2.46
C SER A 60 -12.03 6.74 -3.83
N TYR A 61 -13.15 7.44 -4.05
CA TYR A 61 -13.81 7.48 -5.36
C TYR A 61 -12.89 8.00 -6.48
N ASN A 62 -12.15 9.07 -6.20
CA ASN A 62 -11.24 9.65 -7.20
C ASN A 62 -10.01 8.77 -7.45
N GLU A 63 -9.42 8.20 -6.40
CA GLU A 63 -8.25 7.32 -6.48
C GLU A 63 -8.56 5.98 -7.15
N TRP A 64 -9.81 5.50 -7.08
CA TRP A 64 -10.24 4.27 -7.75
C TRP A 64 -9.88 4.25 -9.24
N TYR A 65 -9.94 5.40 -9.91
CA TYR A 65 -9.60 5.50 -11.34
C TYR A 65 -8.10 5.38 -11.63
N ARG A 66 -7.24 5.50 -10.62
CA ARG A 66 -5.78 5.35 -10.75
C ARG A 66 -5.32 3.96 -10.29
N VAL A 67 -5.86 3.47 -9.17
CA VAL A 67 -5.33 2.29 -8.46
C VAL A 67 -6.38 1.23 -8.11
N PHE A 68 -7.60 1.37 -8.59
CA PHE A 68 -8.71 0.44 -8.33
C PHE A 68 -9.08 0.31 -6.84
N CYS A 69 -10.00 -0.62 -6.53
CA CYS A 69 -10.75 -0.66 -5.28
C CYS A 69 -9.91 -0.74 -4.00
N GLY A 70 -9.04 -1.74 -3.86
CA GLY A 70 -8.31 -1.93 -2.60
C GLY A 70 -7.28 -0.85 -2.30
N ALA A 71 -6.42 -0.55 -3.27
CA ALA A 71 -5.43 0.51 -3.11
C ALA A 71 -6.08 1.90 -2.98
N ALA A 72 -7.26 2.16 -3.58
CA ALA A 72 -7.94 3.44 -3.37
C ALA A 72 -8.45 3.62 -1.94
N VAL A 73 -8.98 2.57 -1.31
CA VAL A 73 -9.36 2.60 0.11
C VAL A 73 -8.13 2.91 0.98
N ILE A 74 -7.02 2.20 0.78
CA ILE A 74 -5.77 2.45 1.52
C ILE A 74 -5.29 3.89 1.27
N SER A 75 -5.22 4.32 0.00
CA SER A 75 -4.79 5.66 -0.42
C SER A 75 -5.62 6.74 0.26
N SER A 76 -6.95 6.58 0.31
CA SER A 76 -7.86 7.59 0.86
C SER A 76 -7.62 7.89 2.34
N ILE A 77 -7.22 6.89 3.13
CA ILE A 77 -6.98 7.04 4.56
C ILE A 77 -5.52 7.44 4.79
N PHE A 78 -4.57 6.76 4.14
CA PHE A 78 -3.15 6.96 4.41
C PHE A 78 -2.61 8.26 3.82
N SER A 79 -3.16 8.78 2.72
CA SER A 79 -2.80 10.12 2.23
C SER A 79 -3.16 11.21 3.24
N GLN A 80 -4.35 11.15 3.83
CA GLN A 80 -4.78 12.12 4.85
C GLN A 80 -3.96 12.01 6.14
N LEU A 81 -3.64 10.79 6.58
CA LEU A 81 -2.78 10.58 7.75
C LEU A 81 -1.32 10.97 7.46
N SER A 82 -0.85 10.79 6.22
CA SER A 82 0.45 11.31 5.77
C SER A 82 0.52 12.83 5.82
N GLU A 83 -0.54 13.53 5.38
CA GLU A 83 -0.63 15.00 5.49
C GLU A 83 -0.65 15.50 6.94
N LYS A 84 -1.39 14.81 7.82
CA LYS A 84 -1.59 15.21 9.22
C LYS A 84 -0.43 14.83 10.15
N ILE A 85 0.16 13.65 9.93
CA ILE A 85 1.09 13.00 10.88
C ILE A 85 2.47 12.77 10.25
N GLY A 86 2.54 12.50 8.94
CA GLY A 86 3.78 12.17 8.24
C GLY A 86 4.12 10.68 8.30
N GLU A 87 5.27 10.33 8.88
CA GLU A 87 5.68 8.94 9.01
C GLU A 87 4.86 8.20 10.08
N PRO A 88 4.56 6.90 9.90
CA PRO A 88 5.03 6.02 8.80
C PRO A 88 4.14 6.02 7.54
N TYR A 89 3.04 6.78 7.51
CA TYR A 89 2.10 6.79 6.37
C TYR A 89 2.72 7.33 5.08
N LYS A 90 3.60 8.32 5.20
CA LYS A 90 4.29 8.93 4.05
C LYS A 90 5.16 7.94 3.28
N SER A 91 5.76 6.97 3.96
CA SER A 91 6.61 5.95 3.34
C SER A 91 5.85 4.66 2.98
N PHE A 92 4.55 4.55 3.27
CA PHE A 92 3.80 3.34 2.99
C PHE A 92 3.55 3.15 1.48
N PRO A 93 3.90 1.99 0.90
CA PRO A 93 3.86 1.78 -0.55
C PRO A 93 2.45 1.42 -1.05
N VAL A 94 1.50 2.36 -0.99
CA VAL A 94 0.08 2.14 -1.34
C VAL A 94 -0.09 1.54 -2.74
N ASP A 95 0.66 2.04 -3.73
CA ASP A 95 0.54 1.60 -5.13
C ASP A 95 0.88 0.12 -5.32
N ALA A 96 1.67 -0.48 -4.41
CA ALA A 96 1.96 -1.91 -4.44
C ALA A 96 0.69 -2.78 -4.22
N PHE A 97 -0.39 -2.21 -3.70
CA PHE A 97 -1.67 -2.89 -3.45
C PHE A 97 -2.66 -2.83 -4.62
N VAL A 98 -2.25 -2.30 -5.79
CA VAL A 98 -3.09 -2.27 -7.00
C VAL A 98 -3.56 -3.67 -7.44
N TYR A 99 -2.80 -4.71 -7.07
CA TYR A 99 -3.16 -6.13 -7.25
C TYR A 99 -4.37 -6.58 -6.42
N MET A 100 -5.09 -5.71 -5.73
CA MET A 100 -6.36 -6.05 -5.08
C MET A 100 -7.56 -5.87 -6.01
N GLU A 101 -7.35 -5.35 -7.22
CA GLU A 101 -8.41 -5.07 -8.20
C GLU A 101 -9.21 -6.32 -8.59
N GLY A 102 -10.52 -6.18 -8.80
CA GLY A 102 -11.31 -7.26 -9.41
C GLY A 102 -11.30 -8.59 -8.66
N GLY A 103 -11.11 -8.60 -7.34
CA GLY A 103 -10.85 -9.84 -6.62
C GLY A 103 -9.41 -10.32 -6.75
N MET A 104 -8.50 -9.35 -6.63
CA MET A 104 -7.05 -9.37 -6.78
C MET A 104 -6.50 -9.14 -8.21
N THR A 105 -6.64 -10.06 -9.13
CA THR A 105 -6.24 -9.77 -10.51
C THR A 105 -7.31 -10.30 -11.45
N GLY A 106 -8.54 -9.83 -11.23
CA GLY A 106 -9.73 -10.25 -11.97
C GLY A 106 -10.31 -11.62 -11.59
N TRP A 107 -9.86 -12.24 -10.49
CA TRP A 107 -10.32 -13.58 -10.08
C TRP A 107 -11.68 -13.59 -9.35
N GLY A 108 -12.19 -12.43 -8.92
CA GLY A 108 -13.48 -12.33 -8.24
C GLY A 108 -13.55 -13.02 -6.88
N THR A 109 -12.44 -13.08 -6.14
CA THR A 109 -12.37 -13.77 -4.83
C THR A 109 -12.92 -12.93 -3.68
N ILE A 110 -12.29 -11.79 -3.40
CA ILE A 110 -12.66 -10.85 -2.33
C ILE A 110 -12.79 -9.44 -2.90
N CYS A 111 -13.77 -8.66 -2.46
CA CYS A 111 -13.84 -7.26 -2.86
C CYS A 111 -12.55 -6.54 -2.44
N GLY A 112 -11.84 -5.94 -3.40
CA GLY A 112 -10.58 -5.25 -3.11
C GLY A 112 -10.75 -4.13 -2.07
N SER A 113 -11.89 -3.43 -2.07
CA SER A 113 -12.20 -2.39 -1.07
C SER A 113 -12.18 -2.94 0.36
N GLU A 114 -12.77 -4.12 0.57
CA GLU A 114 -12.81 -4.81 1.87
C GLU A 114 -11.42 -5.30 2.29
N ALA A 115 -10.67 -5.87 1.34
CA ALA A 115 -9.28 -6.27 1.59
C ALA A 115 -8.39 -5.06 1.96
N GLY A 116 -8.58 -3.93 1.28
CA GLY A 116 -7.88 -2.67 1.58
C GLY A 116 -8.26 -2.11 2.95
N ALA A 117 -9.54 -2.15 3.32
CA ALA A 117 -10.00 -1.75 4.65
C ALA A 117 -9.38 -2.62 5.75
N ALA A 118 -9.31 -3.95 5.54
CA ALA A 118 -8.66 -4.87 6.48
C ALA A 118 -7.15 -4.58 6.62
N VAL A 119 -6.45 -4.18 5.54
CA VAL A 119 -5.06 -3.71 5.64
C VAL A 119 -4.98 -2.47 6.54
N VAL A 120 -5.84 -1.47 6.30
CA VAL A 120 -5.85 -0.23 7.07
C VAL A 120 -6.04 -0.51 8.57
N THR A 121 -7.04 -1.31 8.96
CA THR A 121 -7.31 -1.58 10.38
C THR A 121 -6.16 -2.32 11.05
N ASN A 122 -5.57 -3.32 10.38
CA ASN A 122 -4.45 -4.09 10.94
C ASN A 122 -3.15 -3.29 10.99
N VAL A 123 -2.91 -2.36 10.06
CA VAL A 123 -1.73 -1.48 10.10
C VAL A 123 -1.87 -0.44 11.21
N ILE A 124 -3.03 0.20 11.34
CA ILE A 124 -3.21 1.28 12.32
C ILE A 124 -3.27 0.71 13.75
N ILE A 125 -4.11 -0.29 13.98
CA ILE A 125 -4.37 -0.81 15.34
C ILE A 125 -3.33 -1.86 15.73
N GLY A 126 -2.74 -2.54 14.75
CA GLY A 126 -1.81 -3.63 14.93
C GLY A 126 -2.43 -5.00 14.63
N PRO A 127 -1.63 -5.93 14.08
CA PRO A 127 -2.11 -7.27 13.76
C PRO A 127 -2.23 -8.15 15.02
N ARG A 128 -2.98 -9.25 14.90
CA ARG A 128 -3.16 -10.26 15.97
C ARG A 128 -1.84 -10.79 16.55
N ILE A 129 -0.81 -10.89 15.71
CA ILE A 129 0.52 -11.37 16.10
C ILE A 129 1.33 -10.34 16.92
N ALA A 130 0.88 -9.08 16.98
CA ALA A 130 1.47 -8.01 17.78
C ALA A 130 0.71 -7.77 19.11
N GLY A 131 -0.23 -8.64 19.47
CA GLY A 131 -0.94 -8.61 20.75
C GLY A 131 -2.29 -7.90 20.74
N SER A 132 -2.70 -7.25 19.64
CA SER A 132 -4.03 -6.65 19.49
C SER A 132 -4.92 -7.47 18.55
N LYS A 133 -6.15 -7.78 18.97
CA LYS A 133 -7.15 -8.43 18.10
C LYS A 133 -8.07 -7.42 17.40
N ASP A 134 -8.05 -6.17 17.84
CA ASP A 134 -9.05 -5.17 17.49
C ASP A 134 -8.97 -4.80 16.01
N GLY A 135 -7.76 -4.76 15.41
CA GLY A 135 -7.60 -4.52 13.97
C GLY A 135 -8.27 -5.60 13.10
N ALA A 136 -8.16 -6.85 13.50
CA ALA A 136 -8.81 -7.97 12.81
C ALA A 136 -10.32 -8.00 13.06
N MET A 137 -10.78 -7.69 14.28
CA MET A 137 -12.21 -7.63 14.61
C MET A 137 -12.90 -6.51 13.83
N MET A 138 -12.31 -5.31 13.79
CA MET A 138 -12.83 -4.18 13.02
C MET A 138 -12.89 -4.50 11.52
N GLY A 139 -11.86 -5.17 10.97
CA GLY A 139 -11.91 -5.65 9.58
C GLY A 139 -13.07 -6.62 9.34
N SER A 140 -13.35 -7.51 10.29
CA SER A 140 -14.49 -8.44 10.22
C SER A 140 -15.84 -7.73 10.31
N GLU A 141 -15.96 -6.69 11.13
CA GLU A 141 -17.19 -5.88 11.26
C GLU A 141 -17.48 -5.11 9.97
N ILE A 142 -16.44 -4.60 9.29
CA ILE A 142 -16.60 -3.94 7.99
C ILE A 142 -17.12 -4.94 6.94
N MET A 143 -16.57 -6.16 6.90
CA MET A 143 -17.07 -7.22 6.00
C MET A 143 -18.53 -7.58 6.28
N GLN A 144 -18.91 -7.66 7.56
CA GLN A 144 -20.29 -7.92 7.97
C GLN A 144 -21.23 -6.78 7.55
N TRP A 145 -20.81 -5.52 7.71
CA TRP A 145 -21.57 -4.38 7.24
C TRP A 145 -21.73 -4.39 5.72
N TYR A 146 -20.65 -4.69 4.98
CA TYR A 146 -20.68 -4.79 3.52
C TYR A 146 -21.68 -5.86 3.04
N SER A 147 -21.70 -7.02 3.68
CA SER A 147 -22.55 -8.14 3.27
C SER A 147 -24.04 -7.90 3.50
N GLU A 148 -24.40 -7.04 4.46
CA GLU A 148 -25.79 -6.78 4.88
C GLU A 148 -26.33 -5.42 4.41
N THR A 149 -25.48 -4.50 3.94
CA THR A 149 -25.90 -3.14 3.59
C THR A 149 -26.32 -3.03 2.13
N PRO A 150 -27.47 -2.37 1.83
CA PRO A 150 -27.82 -2.00 0.47
C PRO A 150 -26.85 -0.95 -0.09
N LEU A 151 -25.92 -1.38 -0.94
CA LEU A 151 -24.86 -0.56 -1.55
C LEU A 151 -25.16 -0.28 -3.04
N PRO A 152 -24.66 0.83 -3.62
CA PRO A 152 -23.78 1.84 -3.01
C PRO A 152 -24.54 2.88 -2.14
N VAL A 153 -23.89 3.38 -1.08
CA VAL A 153 -24.43 4.45 -0.22
C VAL A 153 -23.84 5.83 -0.52
N TYR A 154 -22.59 5.89 -0.98
CA TYR A 154 -21.90 7.14 -1.28
C TYR A 154 -22.27 7.68 -2.66
N VAL A 155 -22.49 8.99 -2.77
CA VAL A 155 -22.68 9.70 -4.03
C VAL A 155 -21.57 10.74 -4.17
N PRO A 156 -20.64 10.59 -5.13
CA PRO A 156 -19.51 11.49 -5.28
C PRO A 156 -19.95 12.89 -5.73
N LYS A 157 -19.16 13.91 -5.41
CA LYS A 157 -19.47 15.31 -5.78
C LYS A 157 -19.50 15.52 -7.30
N LYS A 158 -18.68 14.76 -8.04
CA LYS A 158 -18.61 14.78 -9.51
C LYS A 158 -18.72 13.35 -10.05
N PRO A 159 -19.93 12.77 -10.09
CA PRO A 159 -20.12 11.41 -10.52
C PRO A 159 -19.81 11.27 -12.02
N LYS A 160 -18.99 10.29 -12.38
CA LYS A 160 -18.80 9.89 -13.79
C LYS A 160 -20.03 9.16 -14.34
N ILE A 161 -20.78 8.46 -13.49
CA ILE A 161 -22.05 7.81 -13.84
C ILE A 161 -23.18 8.62 -13.23
N LYS A 162 -24.02 9.23 -14.07
CA LYS A 162 -25.15 10.08 -13.65
C LYS A 162 -26.49 9.35 -13.58
N ALA A 163 -26.54 8.13 -14.11
CA ALA A 163 -27.72 7.29 -14.01
C ALA A 163 -27.96 6.89 -12.54
N GLU A 164 -29.22 6.65 -12.21
CA GLU A 164 -29.58 6.07 -10.92
C GLU A 164 -28.97 4.65 -10.81
N ILE A 165 -28.28 4.39 -9.69
CA ILE A 165 -27.70 3.08 -9.40
C ILE A 165 -28.61 2.39 -8.39
N ILE A 166 -29.20 1.28 -8.81
CA ILE A 166 -30.02 0.45 -7.92
C ILE A 166 -29.13 -0.11 -6.82
N LYS A 167 -29.60 0.02 -5.58
CA LYS A 167 -28.91 -0.55 -4.42
C LYS A 167 -29.26 -2.01 -4.23
N THR A 168 -28.26 -2.83 -3.93
CA THR A 168 -28.44 -4.26 -3.64
C THR A 168 -27.59 -4.67 -2.45
N VAL A 169 -27.95 -5.81 -1.84
CA VAL A 169 -27.22 -6.44 -0.74
C VAL A 169 -26.44 -7.62 -1.32
N SER A 170 -25.13 -7.71 -1.06
CA SER A 170 -24.30 -8.78 -1.65
C SER A 170 -24.60 -10.15 -1.04
N ASN A 171 -24.89 -10.19 0.28
CA ASN A 171 -24.95 -11.44 1.06
C ASN A 171 -23.65 -12.28 0.98
N SER A 172 -22.52 -11.61 0.71
CA SER A 172 -21.19 -12.20 0.56
C SER A 172 -20.11 -11.21 0.96
#